data_AF-A0A0G4HQC8-F1
#
_entry.id   AF-A0A0G4HQC8-F1
#
_cell.length_a   1.000
_cell.length_b   1.000
_cell.length_c   1.000
_cell.angle_alpha   90.00
_cell.angle_beta   90.00
_cell.angle_gamma   90.00
#
_symmetry.space_group_name_H-M   'P 1'
#
loop_
_entity.id
_entity.type
_entity.pdbx_description
1 polymer ?
#
loop_
_entity_poly.entity_id
_entity_poly.type
_entity_poly.pdbx_seq_one_letter_code
_entity_poly.pdbx_strand_id
1 'polypeptide(L)'
;MTSLRVLRAICLVIVLLTDLSSARRVRNSSRFRLRSPPTATEKNSPRVTMLSLRRFGGWLKEHKSTFLTPLAIGAATATAISVSLYMLQDSLIYLSRRYGSADENAVAAFNGQMEKIGRPPVEPLSFTVPSVGAQRSFWIPPATSVPCASTSSSSSGIGEKETRGRVSVWILQGGNAMVALDWLAFLPYLLQRPSIEVQDEVPKEATGFLLVDYPSYGDCEGTPSPATCGETAETALLTLLEGLKEGNGSLGGVSEVELNFFGHSIGSASVRLDGGS
;
A
#
# COMPACT_ATOMS: atom_id res chain seq x y z
N MET A 1 -14.79 35.82 -30.40
CA MET A 1 -13.41 35.74 -29.86
C MET A 1 -13.30 35.90 -28.32
N THR A 2 -14.37 36.30 -27.61
CA THR A 2 -14.41 36.47 -26.15
C THR A 2 -14.47 35.16 -25.37
N SER A 3 -15.18 34.15 -25.87
CA SER A 3 -15.32 32.83 -25.22
C SER A 3 -13.97 32.10 -25.02
N LEU A 4 -13.09 32.11 -26.02
CA LEU A 4 -11.77 31.44 -25.94
C LEU A 4 -10.83 32.07 -24.89
N ARG A 5 -11.00 33.36 -24.60
CA ARG A 5 -10.16 34.09 -23.63
C ARG A 5 -10.61 33.83 -22.19
N VAL A 6 -11.92 33.68 -21.95
CA VAL A 6 -12.47 33.28 -20.65
C VAL A 6 -12.06 31.85 -20.31
N LEU A 7 -12.14 30.94 -21.29
CA LEU A 7 -11.71 29.56 -21.11
C LEU A 7 -10.22 29.46 -20.72
N ARG A 8 -9.36 30.25 -21.37
CA ARG A 8 -7.93 30.32 -21.02
C ARG A 8 -7.69 30.85 -19.61
N ALA A 9 -8.46 31.84 -19.14
CA ALA A 9 -8.32 32.36 -17.78
C ALA A 9 -8.74 31.33 -16.72
N ILE A 10 -9.83 30.60 -16.96
CA ILE A 10 -10.28 29.51 -16.09
C ILE A 10 -9.23 28.40 -16.04
N CYS A 11 -8.70 27.97 -17.19
CA CYS A 11 -7.62 27.00 -17.23
C CYS A 11 -6.38 27.47 -16.47
N LEU A 12 -6.03 28.76 -16.53
CA LEU A 12 -4.86 29.30 -15.84
C LEU A 12 -5.04 29.32 -14.31
N VAL A 13 -6.25 29.60 -13.83
CA VAL A 13 -6.59 29.49 -12.40
C VAL A 13 -6.55 28.04 -11.93
N ILE A 14 -7.09 27.10 -12.72
CA ILE A 14 -7.04 25.67 -12.41
C ILE A 14 -5.58 25.20 -12.34
N VAL A 15 -4.76 25.57 -13.33
CA VAL A 15 -3.32 25.21 -13.38
C VAL A 15 -2.58 25.77 -12.16
N LEU A 16 -2.81 27.03 -11.78
CA LEU A 16 -2.18 27.63 -10.60
C LEU A 16 -2.61 26.94 -9.30
N LEU A 17 -3.87 26.55 -9.17
CA LEU A 17 -4.36 25.82 -8.00
C LEU A 17 -3.77 24.41 -7.93
N THR A 18 -3.64 23.71 -9.06
CA THR A 18 -2.99 22.40 -9.10
C THR A 18 -1.49 22.50 -8.78
N ASP A 19 -0.79 23.51 -9.28
CA ASP A 19 0.65 23.67 -9.06
C ASP A 19 0.97 24.02 -7.59
N LEU A 20 0.13 24.85 -6.96
CA LEU A 20 0.22 25.13 -5.52
C LEU A 20 -0.02 23.88 -4.66
N SER A 21 -0.93 22.99 -5.07
CA SER A 21 -1.17 21.72 -4.37
C SER A 21 0.03 20.76 -4.47
N SER A 22 0.65 20.67 -5.65
CA SER A 22 1.87 19.88 -5.90
C SER A 22 3.06 20.42 -5.13
N ALA A 23 3.26 21.74 -5.09
CA ALA A 23 4.33 22.38 -4.32
C ALA A 23 4.17 22.17 -2.80
N ARG A 24 2.93 22.07 -2.30
CA ARG A 24 2.64 21.77 -0.89
C ARG A 24 2.97 20.32 -0.54
N ARG A 25 2.73 19.39 -1.49
CA ARG A 25 3.04 17.96 -1.36
C ARG A 25 4.56 17.71 -1.25
N VAL A 26 5.38 18.44 -2.01
CA VAL A 26 6.86 18.35 -1.95
C VAL A 26 7.46 18.97 -0.67
N ARG A 27 6.80 19.98 -0.08
CA ARG A 27 7.27 20.66 1.13
C ARG A 27 7.05 19.85 2.42
N ASN A 28 6.06 18.95 2.46
CA ASN A 28 5.82 18.10 3.63
C ASN A 28 6.71 16.85 3.67
N SER A 29 7.25 16.41 2.54
CA SER A 29 8.16 15.24 2.46
C SER A 29 9.63 15.56 2.76
N SER A 30 9.99 16.83 3.02
CA SER A 30 11.39 17.27 3.18
C SER A 30 11.82 17.60 4.62
N ARG A 31 11.09 17.14 5.66
CA ARG A 31 11.41 17.44 7.07
C ARG A 31 12.24 16.41 7.84
N PHE A 32 12.88 15.45 7.17
CA PHE A 32 13.82 14.55 7.87
C PHE A 32 15.03 14.17 6.99
N ARG A 33 16.03 15.05 6.92
CA ARG A 33 17.44 14.69 6.66
C ARG A 33 18.37 15.68 7.39
N LEU A 34 19.24 15.13 8.25
CA LEU A 34 20.39 15.85 8.80
C LEU A 34 21.46 16.04 7.69
N ARG A 35 22.12 17.20 7.77
CA ARG A 35 22.97 17.89 6.79
C ARG A 35 24.19 17.11 6.24
N SER A 36 24.48 17.41 4.97
CA SER A 36 25.78 17.88 4.48
C SER A 36 25.55 19.12 3.58
N PRO A 37 26.48 20.09 3.48
CA PRO A 37 26.22 21.36 2.79
C PRO A 37 26.44 21.22 1.27
N PRO A 38 25.53 21.72 0.41
CA PRO A 38 25.85 21.93 -0.99
C PRO A 38 26.39 23.34 -1.22
N THR A 39 27.41 23.37 -2.06
CA THR A 39 27.99 24.54 -2.71
C THR A 39 26.94 25.31 -3.51
N ALA A 40 27.07 26.62 -3.49
CA ALA A 40 26.14 27.57 -4.10
C ALA A 40 26.13 27.48 -5.62
N THR A 41 24.95 27.21 -6.20
CA THR A 41 24.63 27.63 -7.57
C THR A 41 23.15 28.02 -7.70
N GLU A 42 22.99 29.23 -8.25
CA GLU A 42 21.92 29.70 -9.13
C GLU A 42 20.48 29.86 -8.61
N LYS A 43 20.19 31.11 -8.22
CA LYS A 43 18.91 31.61 -7.73
C LYS A 43 18.01 32.03 -8.92
N ASN A 44 17.40 31.07 -9.61
CA ASN A 44 16.36 31.38 -10.60
C ASN A 44 15.01 31.64 -9.91
N SER A 45 14.72 32.92 -9.66
CA SER A 45 13.40 33.36 -9.20
C SER A 45 12.38 33.25 -10.34
N PRO A 46 11.17 32.69 -10.10
CA PRO A 46 10.12 32.68 -11.10
C PRO A 46 9.60 34.11 -11.29
N ARG A 47 10.15 34.83 -12.28
CA ARG A 47 9.66 36.14 -12.76
C ARG A 47 8.39 36.05 -13.61
N VAL A 48 7.75 34.88 -13.68
CA VAL A 48 6.51 34.67 -14.40
C VAL A 48 5.36 34.60 -13.38
N THR A 49 4.75 35.74 -13.04
CA THR A 49 3.37 35.78 -12.50
C THR A 49 2.80 37.19 -12.31
N MET A 50 3.60 38.25 -12.22
CA MET A 50 3.02 39.60 -12.01
C MET A 50 2.42 40.24 -13.27
N LEU A 51 2.92 39.88 -14.46
CA LEU A 51 2.46 40.49 -15.72
C LEU A 51 1.08 39.99 -16.18
N SER A 52 0.69 38.75 -15.82
CA SER A 52 -0.62 38.21 -16.16
C SER A 52 -1.73 38.81 -15.27
N LEU A 53 -1.46 38.99 -13.97
CA LEU A 53 -2.42 39.56 -13.02
C LEU A 53 -2.74 41.04 -13.32
N ARG A 54 -1.75 41.84 -13.73
CA ARG A 54 -1.98 43.25 -14.12
C ARG A 54 -2.84 43.38 -15.38
N ARG A 55 -2.61 42.55 -16.39
CA ARG A 55 -3.42 42.55 -17.62
C ARG A 55 -4.86 42.07 -17.37
N PHE A 56 -5.03 41.11 -16.46
CA PHE A 56 -6.35 40.63 -16.03
C PHE A 56 -7.15 41.73 -15.32
N GLY A 57 -6.52 42.52 -14.43
CA GLY A 57 -7.17 43.64 -13.75
C GLY A 57 -7.61 44.78 -14.67
N GLY A 58 -6.85 45.07 -15.74
CA GLY A 58 -7.24 46.07 -16.75
C GLY A 58 -8.44 45.63 -17.59
N TRP A 59 -8.45 44.36 -18.01
CA TRP A 59 -9.56 43.78 -18.79
C TRP A 59 -10.88 43.75 -17.99
N LEU A 60 -10.82 43.40 -16.70
CA LEU A 60 -11.99 43.43 -15.79
C LEU A 60 -12.60 44.83 -15.65
N LYS A 61 -11.79 45.89 -15.68
CA LYS A 61 -12.28 47.28 -15.62
C LYS A 61 -12.97 47.71 -16.91
N GLU A 62 -12.54 47.17 -18.04
CA GLU A 62 -13.01 47.53 -19.38
C GLU A 62 -14.29 46.76 -19.76
N HIS A 63 -14.46 45.55 -19.25
CA HIS A 63 -15.65 44.71 -19.48
C HIS A 63 -16.56 44.69 -18.24
N LYS A 64 -17.15 45.85 -17.91
CA LYS A 64 -18.21 46.03 -16.89
C LYS A 64 -19.53 45.35 -17.28
N SER A 65 -19.49 44.09 -17.70
CA SER A 65 -20.69 43.27 -17.77
C SER A 65 -21.03 42.87 -16.34
N THR A 66 -21.93 43.64 -15.72
CA THR A 66 -22.47 43.40 -14.38
C THR A 66 -23.03 41.99 -14.19
N PHE A 67 -23.34 41.28 -15.28
CA PHE A 67 -23.86 39.93 -15.27
C PHE A 67 -22.79 38.82 -15.33
N LEU A 68 -21.69 39.02 -16.07
CA LEU A 68 -20.69 37.96 -16.29
C LEU A 68 -19.71 37.79 -15.12
N THR A 69 -19.41 38.87 -14.41
CA THR A 69 -18.51 38.83 -13.24
C THR A 69 -19.01 37.91 -12.11
N PRO A 70 -20.27 38.02 -11.62
CA PRO A 70 -20.76 37.13 -10.55
C PRO A 70 -20.82 35.67 -10.99
N LEU A 71 -21.14 35.39 -12.26
CA LEU A 71 -21.15 34.03 -12.81
C LEU A 71 -19.74 33.42 -12.80
N ALA A 72 -18.74 34.17 -13.24
CA ALA A 72 -17.35 33.72 -13.24
C ALA A 72 -16.83 33.46 -11.82
N ILE A 73 -17.18 34.33 -10.85
CA ILE A 73 -16.83 34.13 -9.43
C ILE A 73 -17.51 32.87 -8.89
N GLY A 74 -18.81 32.69 -9.14
CA GLY A 74 -19.55 31.51 -8.72
C GLY A 74 -18.95 30.21 -9.25
N ALA A 75 -18.60 30.16 -10.54
CA ALA A 75 -17.96 28.99 -11.16
C ALA A 75 -16.57 28.69 -10.57
N ALA A 76 -15.77 29.72 -10.31
CA ALA A 76 -14.45 29.55 -9.68
C ALA A 76 -14.58 29.04 -8.24
N THR A 77 -15.51 29.59 -7.45
CA THR A 77 -15.79 29.14 -6.08
C THR A 77 -16.29 27.70 -6.05
N ALA A 78 -17.23 27.33 -6.93
CA ALA A 78 -17.73 25.96 -7.01
C ALA A 78 -16.60 24.97 -7.34
N THR A 79 -15.75 25.29 -8.32
CA THR A 79 -14.57 24.46 -8.65
C THR A 79 -13.62 24.32 -7.45
N ALA A 80 -13.31 25.41 -6.75
CA ALA A 80 -12.43 25.38 -5.59
C ALA A 80 -13.01 24.53 -4.44
N ILE A 81 -14.32 24.61 -4.20
CA ILE A 81 -15.03 23.78 -3.21
C ILE A 81 -14.95 22.31 -3.62
N SER A 82 -15.28 21.97 -4.87
CA SER A 82 -15.24 20.59 -5.36
C SER A 82 -13.84 19.97 -5.25
N VAL A 83 -12.79 20.70 -5.63
CA VAL A 83 -11.40 20.24 -5.48
C VAL A 83 -11.06 20.05 -3.99
N SER A 84 -11.48 20.96 -3.11
CA SER A 84 -11.22 20.84 -1.67
C SER A 84 -11.94 19.65 -1.06
N LEU A 85 -13.20 19.42 -1.44
CA LEU A 85 -13.98 18.25 -1.01
C LEU A 85 -13.37 16.95 -1.51
N TYR A 86 -12.88 16.93 -2.75
CA TYR A 86 -12.16 15.78 -3.29
C TYR A 86 -10.88 15.48 -2.49
N MET A 87 -10.08 16.51 -2.18
CA MET A 87 -8.88 16.32 -1.35
C MET A 87 -9.20 15.89 0.08
N LEU A 88 -10.30 16.39 0.66
CA LEU A 88 -10.78 15.97 1.97
C LEU A 88 -11.25 14.52 1.93
N GLN A 89 -12.01 14.12 0.90
CA GLN A 89 -12.43 12.74 0.72
C GLN A 89 -11.24 11.80 0.62
N ASP A 90 -10.21 12.14 -0.16
CA ASP A 90 -8.97 11.37 -0.26
C ASP A 90 -8.28 11.19 1.11
N SER A 91 -8.23 12.25 1.92
CA SER A 91 -7.68 12.19 3.28
C SER A 91 -8.55 11.40 4.28
N LEU A 92 -9.84 11.27 4.02
CA LEU A 92 -10.77 10.51 4.86
C LEU A 92 -10.80 9.03 4.50
N ILE A 93 -10.42 8.67 3.27
CA ILE A 93 -10.29 7.29 2.83
C ILE A 93 -9.14 6.58 3.55
N TYR A 94 -8.03 7.30 3.77
CA TYR A 94 -6.83 6.74 4.40
C TYR A 94 -6.49 7.43 5.72
N LEU A 95 -7.03 6.89 6.80
CA LEU A 95 -6.68 7.27 8.17
C LEU A 95 -5.52 6.40 8.62
N SER A 96 -4.28 6.85 8.39
CA SER A 96 -3.11 6.06 8.77
C SER A 96 -3.01 5.89 10.29
N ARG A 97 -2.75 4.65 10.70
CA ARG A 97 -2.47 4.25 12.09
C ARG A 97 -1.02 3.79 12.17
N ARG A 98 -0.29 4.22 13.20
CA ARG A 98 1.08 3.76 13.49
C ARG A 98 1.04 2.59 14.46
N TYR A 99 2.08 1.75 14.41
CA TYR A 99 2.28 0.72 15.42
C TYR A 99 2.51 1.36 16.80
N GLY A 100 1.96 0.72 17.83
CA GLY A 100 2.20 1.04 19.23
C GLY A 100 2.48 -0.20 20.05
N SER A 101 2.68 -0.01 21.36
CA SER A 101 2.96 -1.11 22.30
C SER A 101 1.85 -2.15 22.38
N ALA A 102 0.61 -1.77 22.08
CA ALA A 102 -0.52 -2.70 22.00
C ALA A 102 -0.32 -3.75 20.89
N ASP A 103 0.22 -3.34 19.73
CA ASP A 103 0.46 -4.23 18.60
C ASP A 103 1.65 -5.19 18.89
N GLU A 104 2.69 -4.70 19.56
CA GLU A 104 3.82 -5.54 20.02
C GLU A 104 3.37 -6.62 21.02
N ASN A 105 2.52 -6.23 21.98
CA ASN A 105 1.91 -7.15 22.93
C ASN A 105 1.01 -8.19 22.23
N ALA A 106 0.28 -7.77 21.18
CA ALA A 106 -0.54 -8.67 20.38
C ALA A 106 0.32 -9.70 19.64
N VAL A 107 1.47 -9.30 19.07
CA VAL A 107 2.43 -10.24 18.45
C VAL A 107 2.98 -11.23 19.46
N ALA A 108 3.40 -10.77 20.64
CA ALA A 108 3.91 -11.65 21.69
C ALA A 108 2.86 -12.67 22.16
N ALA A 109 1.62 -12.20 22.39
CA ALA A 109 0.51 -13.06 22.76
C ALA A 109 0.15 -14.08 21.67
N PHE A 110 0.13 -13.65 20.40
CA PHE A 110 -0.12 -14.51 19.26
C PHE A 110 0.96 -15.56 19.09
N ASN A 111 2.24 -15.19 19.20
CA ASN A 111 3.37 -16.12 19.12
C ASN A 111 3.30 -17.20 20.21
N GLY A 112 2.94 -16.83 21.44
CA GLY A 112 2.72 -17.81 22.51
C GLY A 112 1.52 -18.75 22.27
N GLN A 113 0.57 -18.37 21.42
CA GLN A 113 -0.49 -19.28 20.95
C GLN A 113 0.00 -20.17 19.80
N MET A 114 0.76 -19.63 18.85
CA MET A 114 1.33 -20.39 17.73
C MET A 114 2.28 -21.49 18.20
N GLU A 115 3.12 -21.19 19.20
CA GLU A 115 4.03 -22.17 19.79
C GLU A 115 3.29 -23.40 20.36
N LYS A 116 2.13 -23.19 21.01
CA LYS A 116 1.31 -24.28 21.56
C LYS A 116 0.74 -25.22 20.50
N ILE A 117 0.58 -24.73 19.27
CA ILE A 117 0.09 -25.52 18.12
C ILE A 117 1.23 -25.92 17.17
N GLY A 118 2.49 -25.79 17.61
CA GLY A 118 3.66 -26.18 16.82
C GLY A 118 3.89 -25.33 15.57
N ARG A 119 3.40 -24.08 15.57
CA ARG A 119 3.64 -23.13 14.48
C ARG A 119 4.80 -22.20 14.80
N PRO A 120 5.61 -21.81 13.80
CA PRO A 120 6.62 -20.76 13.95
C PRO A 120 6.02 -19.42 14.38
N PRO A 121 6.82 -18.54 14.99
CA PRO A 121 6.39 -17.19 15.33
C PRO A 121 6.17 -16.33 14.07
N VAL A 122 5.50 -15.19 14.25
CA VAL A 122 5.38 -14.15 13.21
C VAL A 122 6.76 -13.59 12.88
N GLU A 123 7.07 -13.52 11.58
CA GLU A 123 8.34 -13.03 11.04
C GLU A 123 8.14 -11.68 10.34
N PRO A 124 8.86 -10.61 10.73
CA PRO A 124 8.78 -9.36 10.00
C PRO A 124 9.52 -9.47 8.66
N LEU A 125 8.89 -8.98 7.59
CA LEU A 125 9.48 -8.91 6.26
C LEU A 125 9.70 -7.45 5.88
N SER A 126 10.95 -7.09 5.60
CA SER A 126 11.34 -5.71 5.22
C SER A 126 11.72 -5.66 3.76
N PHE A 127 11.22 -4.65 3.05
CA PHE A 127 11.48 -4.47 1.63
C PHE A 127 11.40 -2.99 1.25
N THR A 128 11.82 -2.64 0.04
CA THR A 128 11.75 -1.26 -0.47
C THR A 128 10.96 -1.23 -1.76
N VAL A 129 10.00 -0.32 -1.83
CA VAL A 129 9.21 -0.09 -3.04
C VAL A 129 9.74 1.18 -3.72
N PRO A 130 10.20 1.14 -4.97
CA PRO A 130 10.86 2.29 -5.61
C PRO A 130 10.03 3.57 -5.62
N SER A 131 8.71 3.47 -5.78
CA SER A 131 7.82 4.64 -5.83
C SER A 131 7.41 5.18 -4.44
N VAL A 132 7.58 4.37 -3.38
CA VAL A 132 7.02 4.64 -2.05
C VAL A 132 8.09 4.86 -0.99
N GLY A 133 9.12 4.00 -0.93
CA GLY A 133 10.15 3.99 0.11
C GLY A 133 10.23 2.67 0.88
N ALA A 134 10.75 2.73 2.11
CA ALA A 134 10.89 1.55 2.97
C ALA A 134 9.52 1.05 3.46
N GLN A 135 9.28 -0.25 3.36
CA GLN A 135 8.03 -0.90 3.72
C GLN A 135 8.29 -2.09 4.65
N ARG A 136 7.24 -2.49 5.37
CA ARG A 136 7.25 -3.64 6.27
C ARG A 136 5.96 -4.43 6.12
N SER A 137 6.07 -5.74 6.08
CA SER A 137 4.96 -6.69 6.16
C SER A 137 5.29 -7.76 7.21
N PHE A 138 4.32 -8.64 7.48
CA PHE A 138 4.48 -9.71 8.46
C PHE A 138 4.10 -11.03 7.83
N TRP A 139 4.97 -12.01 7.98
CA TRP A 139 4.78 -13.37 7.53
C TRP A 139 4.44 -14.28 8.70
N ILE A 140 3.41 -15.10 8.55
CA ILE A 140 3.05 -16.14 9.50
C ILE A 140 3.23 -17.47 8.79
N PRO A 141 4.32 -18.21 9.09
CA PRO A 141 4.61 -19.45 8.41
C PRO A 141 3.51 -20.52 8.59
N PRO A 142 3.39 -21.45 7.63
CA PRO A 142 2.66 -22.70 7.86
C PRO A 142 3.27 -23.49 9.04
N ALA A 143 2.53 -24.48 9.54
CA ALA A 143 3.04 -25.36 10.60
C ALA A 143 4.23 -26.19 10.09
N THR A 144 5.26 -26.35 10.92
CA THR A 144 6.49 -27.10 10.58
C THR A 144 6.26 -28.60 10.47
N SER A 145 5.11 -29.10 10.96
CA SER A 145 4.74 -30.51 10.90
C SER A 145 4.24 -30.96 9.53
N VAL A 146 4.18 -30.09 8.52
CA VAL A 146 3.99 -30.56 7.14
C VAL A 146 5.22 -31.38 6.80
N PRO A 147 5.12 -32.70 6.57
CA PRO A 147 6.27 -33.51 6.20
C PRO A 147 6.74 -33.04 4.83
N CYS A 148 7.66 -32.09 4.77
CA CYS A 148 8.49 -31.88 3.59
C CYS A 148 9.28 -33.16 3.46
N ALA A 149 8.78 -34.09 2.62
CA ALA A 149 9.23 -35.46 2.44
C ALA A 149 10.67 -35.62 2.93
N SER A 150 10.80 -36.05 4.19
CA SER A 150 12.10 -36.24 4.80
C SER A 150 12.84 -37.20 3.90
N THR A 151 14.03 -36.79 3.48
CA THR A 151 14.95 -37.53 2.62
C THR A 151 15.27 -38.87 3.28
N SER A 152 14.36 -39.84 3.19
CA SER A 152 14.63 -41.22 3.52
C SER A 152 15.51 -41.72 2.40
N SER A 153 16.81 -41.59 2.62
CA SER A 153 17.88 -42.22 1.89
C SER A 153 17.73 -43.74 2.01
N SER A 154 16.74 -44.30 1.35
CA SER A 154 16.55 -45.74 1.16
C SER A 154 16.38 -45.95 -0.33
N SER A 155 17.51 -46.29 -0.92
CA SER A 155 17.74 -46.70 -2.28
C SER A 155 16.71 -47.70 -2.83
N SER A 156 16.41 -47.50 -4.11
CA SER A 156 16.07 -48.52 -5.12
C SER A 156 14.59 -48.77 -5.40
N GLY A 157 14.10 -48.08 -6.44
CA GLY A 157 13.18 -48.70 -7.39
C GLY A 157 11.93 -47.88 -7.72
N ILE A 158 11.98 -47.19 -8.87
CA ILE A 158 10.83 -46.80 -9.70
C ILE A 158 9.91 -45.71 -9.11
N GLY A 159 10.22 -44.47 -9.46
CA GLY A 159 9.22 -43.45 -9.75
C GLY A 159 8.45 -42.85 -8.57
N GLU A 160 9.08 -42.62 -7.42
CA GLU A 160 8.49 -41.75 -6.40
C GLU A 160 8.48 -40.31 -6.93
N LYS A 161 7.28 -39.88 -7.31
CA LYS A 161 6.96 -38.50 -7.65
C LYS A 161 7.23 -37.67 -6.40
N GLU A 162 8.40 -37.04 -6.34
CA GLU A 162 8.87 -36.14 -5.29
C GLU A 162 7.79 -35.07 -5.07
N THR A 163 6.87 -35.32 -4.14
CA THR A 163 5.78 -34.42 -3.78
C THR A 163 6.38 -33.39 -2.85
N ARG A 164 7.13 -32.47 -3.44
CA ARG A 164 7.55 -31.25 -2.77
C ARG A 164 6.29 -30.53 -2.28
N GLY A 165 6.37 -29.97 -1.07
CA GLY A 165 5.21 -29.46 -0.36
C GLY A 165 4.54 -28.32 -1.12
N ARG A 166 3.22 -28.41 -1.31
CA ARG A 166 2.37 -27.30 -1.75
C ARG A 166 1.98 -26.47 -0.52
N VAL A 167 2.13 -25.15 -0.60
CA VAL A 167 1.75 -24.22 0.47
C VAL A 167 0.69 -23.25 -0.06
N SER A 168 -0.32 -22.98 0.75
CA SER A 168 -1.31 -21.94 0.48
C SER A 168 -0.92 -20.66 1.21
N VAL A 169 -0.74 -19.56 0.49
CA VAL A 169 -0.38 -18.24 1.02
C VAL A 169 -1.58 -17.32 0.91
N TRP A 170 -2.12 -16.90 2.06
CA TRP A 170 -3.17 -15.91 2.14
C TRP A 170 -2.59 -14.52 2.35
N ILE A 171 -2.79 -13.64 1.38
CA ILE A 171 -2.39 -12.24 1.46
C ILE A 171 -3.54 -11.47 2.11
N LEU A 172 -3.27 -10.83 3.25
CA LEU A 172 -4.27 -10.13 4.07
C LEU A 172 -4.02 -8.63 4.07
N GLN A 173 -5.05 -7.85 3.69
CA GLN A 173 -5.01 -6.38 3.73
C GLN A 173 -6.17 -5.81 4.57
N GLY A 174 -5.83 -4.94 5.51
CA GLY A 174 -6.78 -4.33 6.43
C GLY A 174 -7.72 -3.29 5.78
N GLY A 175 -8.68 -2.80 6.54
CA GLY A 175 -9.51 -1.67 6.13
C GLY A 175 -8.89 -0.31 6.44
N ASN A 176 -9.71 0.73 6.37
CA ASN A 176 -9.33 2.07 6.84
C ASN A 176 -8.96 2.01 8.34
N ALA A 177 -7.92 2.75 8.76
CA ALA A 177 -7.35 2.75 10.11
C ALA A 177 -6.87 1.40 10.68
N MET A 178 -6.79 0.35 9.86
CA MET A 178 -6.24 -0.95 10.28
C MET A 178 -4.80 -1.11 9.81
N VAL A 179 -3.93 -1.57 10.70
CA VAL A 179 -2.57 -2.02 10.36
C VAL A 179 -2.58 -3.55 10.19
N ALA A 180 -1.53 -4.10 9.59
CA ALA A 180 -1.41 -5.52 9.28
C ALA A 180 -1.62 -6.42 10.52
N LEU A 181 -1.10 -6.01 11.68
CA LEU A 181 -1.20 -6.78 12.92
C LEU A 181 -2.62 -6.85 13.52
N ASP A 182 -3.58 -6.05 13.06
CA ASP A 182 -4.98 -6.16 13.49
C ASP A 182 -5.59 -7.53 13.12
N TRP A 183 -5.05 -8.20 12.10
CA TRP A 183 -5.46 -9.55 11.71
C TRP A 183 -5.19 -10.62 12.78
N LEU A 184 -4.21 -10.41 13.67
CA LEU A 184 -3.80 -11.41 14.66
C LEU A 184 -4.93 -11.81 15.62
N ALA A 185 -5.90 -10.93 15.86
CA ALA A 185 -7.07 -11.26 16.68
C ALA A 185 -8.02 -12.29 16.01
N PHE A 186 -7.98 -12.41 14.68
CA PHE A 186 -8.90 -13.23 13.89
C PHE A 186 -8.29 -14.56 13.46
N LEU A 187 -6.98 -14.57 13.19
CA LEU A 187 -6.27 -15.74 12.68
C LEU A 187 -6.39 -17.01 13.54
N PRO A 188 -6.37 -16.96 14.88
CA PRO A 188 -6.54 -18.17 15.70
C PRO A 188 -7.85 -18.89 15.41
N TYR A 189 -8.93 -18.15 15.13
CA TYR A 189 -10.22 -18.74 14.77
C TYR A 189 -10.20 -19.39 13.39
N LEU A 190 -9.45 -18.85 12.43
CA LEU A 190 -9.29 -19.47 11.11
C LEU A 190 -8.45 -20.74 11.18
N LEU A 191 -7.38 -20.71 11.97
CA LEU A 191 -6.46 -21.83 12.18
C LEU A 191 -7.11 -22.99 12.97
N GLN A 192 -8.01 -22.69 13.91
CA GLN A 192 -8.66 -23.71 14.75
C GLN A 192 -9.90 -24.35 14.11
N ARG A 193 -10.42 -23.81 13.00
CA ARG A 193 -11.58 -24.44 12.35
C ARG A 193 -11.20 -25.87 11.94
N PRO A 194 -12.08 -26.87 12.12
CA PRO A 194 -11.88 -28.17 11.50
C PRO A 194 -11.84 -28.00 9.98
N SER A 195 -10.92 -28.70 9.31
CA SER A 195 -10.95 -28.79 7.85
C SER A 195 -12.28 -29.41 7.48
N ILE A 196 -13.11 -28.68 6.74
CA ILE A 196 -14.25 -29.31 6.08
C ILE A 196 -13.59 -30.25 5.08
N GLU A 197 -13.90 -31.54 5.16
CA GLU A 197 -13.36 -32.59 4.29
C GLU A 197 -13.80 -32.32 2.83
N VAL A 198 -13.15 -31.37 2.18
CA VAL A 198 -13.18 -31.18 0.74
C VAL A 198 -11.94 -31.91 0.23
N GLN A 199 -12.16 -32.97 -0.55
CA GLN A 199 -11.15 -33.98 -0.91
C GLN A 199 -9.93 -33.45 -1.71
N ASP A 200 -9.92 -32.16 -2.08
CA ASP A 200 -8.88 -31.55 -2.92
C ASP A 200 -8.19 -30.31 -2.29
N GLU A 201 -8.44 -29.99 -1.01
CA GLU A 201 -7.88 -28.77 -0.39
C GLU A 201 -6.49 -28.97 0.25
N VAL A 202 -5.63 -27.96 0.11
CA VAL A 202 -4.32 -27.87 0.78
C VAL A 202 -4.50 -28.03 2.29
N PRO A 203 -3.73 -28.90 2.97
CA PRO A 203 -3.82 -29.05 4.41
C PRO A 203 -3.70 -27.71 5.13
N LYS A 204 -4.46 -27.50 6.21
CA LYS A 204 -4.41 -26.24 6.99
C LYS A 204 -3.03 -25.99 7.58
N GLU A 205 -2.33 -27.06 7.86
CA GLU A 205 -0.95 -27.09 8.32
C GLU A 205 -0.03 -26.43 7.28
N ALA A 206 -0.36 -26.53 5.99
CA ALA A 206 0.36 -25.91 4.88
C ALA A 206 -0.18 -24.52 4.49
N THR A 207 -0.96 -23.85 5.35
CA THR A 207 -1.45 -22.49 5.13
C THR A 207 -0.62 -21.45 5.88
N GLY A 208 -0.03 -20.50 5.16
CA GLY A 208 0.63 -19.32 5.73
C GLY A 208 -0.09 -18.01 5.39
N PHE A 209 0.24 -16.94 6.11
CA PHE A 209 -0.41 -15.63 5.95
C PHE A 209 0.63 -14.52 5.76
N LEU A 210 0.46 -13.72 4.71
CA LEU A 210 1.22 -12.51 4.46
C LEU A 210 0.34 -11.29 4.81
N LEU A 211 0.67 -10.60 5.89
CA LEU A 211 -0.06 -9.43 6.37
C LEU A 211 0.62 -8.16 5.84
N VAL A 212 -0.10 -7.35 5.07
CA VAL A 212 0.47 -6.20 4.35
C VAL A 212 -0.14 -4.90 4.84
N ASP A 213 0.72 -3.97 5.26
CA ASP A 213 0.34 -2.59 5.53
C ASP A 213 0.23 -1.77 4.23
N TYR A 214 -0.63 -0.75 4.25
CA TYR A 214 -0.61 0.29 3.24
C TYR A 214 0.57 1.24 3.42
N PRO A 215 1.00 1.94 2.35
CA PRO A 215 1.89 3.08 2.50
C PRO A 215 1.38 4.06 3.57
N SER A 216 2.30 4.58 4.39
CA SER A 216 2.05 5.41 5.60
C SER A 216 1.44 4.73 6.83
N TYR A 217 0.96 3.49 6.74
CA TYR A 217 0.42 2.74 7.88
C TYR A 217 1.55 1.97 8.57
N GLY A 218 1.39 1.69 9.87
CA GLY A 218 2.40 0.98 10.63
C GLY A 218 3.76 1.68 10.55
N ASP A 219 4.78 0.93 10.13
CA ASP A 219 6.14 1.42 9.89
C ASP A 219 6.42 1.79 8.42
N CYS A 220 5.41 1.71 7.55
CA CYS A 220 5.59 1.97 6.12
C CYS A 220 5.73 3.47 5.81
N GLU A 221 6.61 3.77 4.85
CA GLU A 221 6.79 5.10 4.29
C GLU A 221 5.77 5.40 3.17
N GLY A 222 5.81 6.64 2.67
CA GLY A 222 5.04 7.06 1.50
C GLY A 222 3.64 7.59 1.79
N THR A 223 2.79 7.63 0.76
CA THR A 223 1.41 8.11 0.83
C THR A 223 0.50 7.10 0.14
N PRO A 224 -0.59 6.67 0.79
CA PRO A 224 -1.45 5.63 0.27
C PRO A 224 -2.24 6.16 -0.93
N SER A 225 -2.32 5.33 -1.95
CA SER A 225 -3.16 5.47 -3.13
C SER A 225 -3.42 4.08 -3.70
N PRO A 226 -4.46 3.86 -4.53
CA PRO A 226 -4.72 2.53 -5.08
C PRO A 226 -3.49 1.91 -5.78
N ALA A 227 -2.75 2.71 -6.54
CA ALA A 227 -1.54 2.27 -7.23
C ALA A 227 -0.42 1.85 -6.26
N THR A 228 -0.12 2.69 -5.27
CA THR A 228 0.98 2.41 -4.31
C THR A 228 0.64 1.28 -3.34
N CYS A 229 -0.65 1.09 -3.01
CA CYS A 229 -1.12 -0.04 -2.21
C CYS A 229 -0.94 -1.37 -2.96
N GLY A 230 -1.27 -1.38 -4.27
CA GLY A 230 -1.04 -2.54 -5.14
C GLY A 230 0.44 -2.88 -5.26
N GLU A 231 1.28 -1.89 -5.59
CA GLU A 231 2.73 -2.07 -5.74
C GLU A 231 3.38 -2.58 -4.44
N THR A 232 2.92 -2.09 -3.28
CA THR A 232 3.42 -2.55 -1.97
C THR A 232 3.05 -4.01 -1.70
N ALA A 233 1.81 -4.41 -2.00
CA ALA A 233 1.36 -5.79 -1.81
C ALA A 233 2.06 -6.76 -2.76
N GLU A 234 2.22 -6.37 -4.03
CA GLU A 234 2.96 -7.14 -5.02
C GLU A 234 4.42 -7.31 -4.60
N THR A 235 5.09 -6.23 -4.20
CA THR A 235 6.49 -6.30 -3.76
C THR A 235 6.64 -7.17 -2.50
N ALA A 236 5.74 -7.04 -1.52
CA ALA A 236 5.74 -7.89 -0.33
C ALA A 236 5.62 -9.38 -0.69
N LEU A 237 4.73 -9.71 -1.63
CA LEU A 237 4.55 -11.07 -2.12
C LEU A 237 5.80 -11.57 -2.84
N LEU A 238 6.37 -10.78 -3.75
CA LEU A 238 7.57 -11.17 -4.49
C LEU A 238 8.76 -11.41 -3.55
N THR A 239 8.95 -10.54 -2.55
CA THR A 239 9.98 -10.72 -1.52
C THR A 239 9.75 -12.01 -0.71
N LEU A 240 8.51 -12.32 -0.35
CA LEU A 240 8.19 -13.60 0.33
C LEU A 240 8.50 -14.80 -0.57
N LEU A 241 8.07 -14.77 -1.83
CA LEU A 241 8.28 -15.86 -2.79
C LEU A 241 9.77 -16.09 -3.08
N GLU A 242 10.57 -15.04 -3.12
CA GLU A 242 12.03 -15.11 -3.22
C GLU A 242 12.63 -15.81 -1.99
N GLY A 243 12.23 -15.40 -0.77
CA GLY A 243 12.66 -16.05 0.47
C GLY A 243 12.29 -17.53 0.56
N LEU A 244 11.09 -17.90 0.09
CA LEU A 244 10.63 -19.29 -0.02
C LEU A 244 11.49 -20.12 -0.99
N LYS A 245 11.89 -19.53 -2.13
CA LYS A 245 12.71 -20.20 -3.14
C LYS A 245 14.16 -20.40 -2.69
N GLU A 246 14.74 -19.40 -2.03
CA GLU A 246 16.13 -19.46 -1.56
C GLU A 246 16.31 -20.41 -0.37
N GLY A 247 15.22 -20.75 0.32
CA GLY A 247 15.26 -21.59 1.51
C GLY A 247 15.99 -20.94 2.68
N ASN A 248 16.05 -19.61 2.68
CA ASN A 248 16.59 -18.84 3.80
C ASN A 248 15.59 -18.89 4.96
N GLY A 249 15.87 -19.70 5.99
CA GLY A 249 15.11 -19.75 7.24
C GLY A 249 14.06 -20.88 7.32
N SER A 250 12.95 -20.62 8.01
CA SER A 250 11.79 -21.54 8.19
C SER A 250 11.00 -21.82 6.89
N LEU A 251 11.49 -21.29 5.76
CA LEU A 251 10.79 -21.06 4.51
C LEU A 251 11.18 -22.03 3.38
N GLY A 252 12.19 -22.88 3.57
CA GLY A 252 12.75 -23.70 2.49
C GLY A 252 11.94 -24.94 2.09
N GLY A 253 12.02 -25.30 0.81
CA GLY A 253 11.54 -26.59 0.29
C GLY A 253 10.13 -26.58 -0.31
N VAL A 254 9.50 -25.42 -0.45
CA VAL A 254 8.19 -25.27 -1.10
C VAL A 254 8.35 -25.29 -2.62
N SER A 255 7.68 -26.20 -3.32
CA SER A 255 7.70 -26.25 -4.80
C SER A 255 6.55 -25.53 -5.46
N GLU A 256 5.42 -25.47 -4.77
CA GLU A 256 4.18 -24.96 -5.32
C GLU A 256 3.53 -24.05 -4.29
N VAL A 257 3.22 -22.83 -4.72
CA VAL A 257 2.57 -21.83 -3.89
C VAL A 257 1.22 -21.54 -4.51
N GLU A 258 0.16 -21.87 -3.78
CA GLU A 258 -1.19 -21.45 -4.07
C GLU A 258 -1.41 -20.08 -3.45
N LEU A 259 -1.82 -19.10 -4.25
CA LEU A 259 -2.04 -17.73 -3.79
C LEU A 259 -3.52 -17.48 -3.56
N ASN A 260 -3.84 -17.06 -2.35
CA ASN A 260 -5.17 -16.64 -1.93
C ASN A 260 -5.13 -15.21 -1.44
N PHE A 261 -6.26 -14.51 -1.58
CA PHE A 261 -6.37 -13.13 -1.14
C PHE A 261 -7.58 -12.93 -0.25
N PHE A 262 -7.41 -12.14 0.81
CA PHE A 262 -8.51 -11.65 1.61
C PHE A 262 -8.28 -10.20 2.06
N GLY A 263 -9.29 -9.37 1.87
CA GLY A 263 -9.20 -7.94 2.16
C GLY A 263 -10.45 -7.44 2.88
N HIS A 264 -10.26 -6.58 3.87
CA HIS A 264 -11.35 -5.94 4.58
C HIS A 264 -11.59 -4.51 4.08
N SER A 265 -12.84 -4.14 3.78
CA SER A 265 -13.20 -2.80 3.32
C SER A 265 -12.36 -2.36 2.11
N ILE A 266 -11.61 -1.25 2.18
CA ILE A 266 -10.72 -0.83 1.08
C ILE A 266 -9.68 -1.89 0.69
N GLY A 267 -9.31 -2.79 1.60
CA GLY A 267 -8.44 -3.92 1.31
C GLY A 267 -9.00 -4.92 0.32
N SER A 268 -10.33 -4.99 0.16
CA SER A 268 -10.91 -5.81 -0.91
C SER A 268 -10.77 -5.16 -2.29
N ALA A 269 -10.50 -3.85 -2.34
CA ALA A 269 -10.37 -3.08 -3.57
C ALA A 269 -8.91 -2.81 -3.97
N SER A 270 -7.96 -2.90 -3.04
CA SER A 270 -6.53 -2.75 -3.32
C SER A 270 -5.94 -3.92 -4.11
N VAL A 271 -6.68 -5.02 -4.23
CA VAL A 271 -6.24 -6.16 -5.03
C VAL A 271 -6.48 -5.92 -6.47
N ARG A 272 -5.36 -5.67 -7.11
CA ARG A 272 -5.21 -5.82 -8.52
C ARG A 272 -4.02 -6.75 -8.72
N LEU A 273 -4.29 -8.06 -8.66
CA LEU A 273 -3.43 -8.99 -9.35
C LEU A 273 -3.73 -8.77 -10.82
N ASP A 274 -2.97 -7.88 -11.48
CA ASP A 274 -2.96 -7.85 -12.93
C ASP A 274 -2.46 -9.25 -13.33
N GLY A 275 -3.42 -10.14 -13.59
CA GLY A 275 -3.17 -11.51 -13.98
C GLY A 275 -2.44 -11.50 -15.31
N GLY A 276 -1.12 -11.41 -15.25
CA GLY A 276 -0.23 -11.72 -16.36
C GLY A 276 -0.29 -13.21 -16.60
N SER A 277 -1.37 -13.65 -17.26
CA SER A 277 -1.43 -14.92 -17.99
C SER A 277 -0.69 -14.77 -19.31
#